data_AF-A0A0A1XDV9-F1
#
_entry.id   AF-A0A0A1XDV9-F1
#
_cell.length_a   1.000
_cell.length_b   1.000
_cell.length_c   1.000
_cell.angle_alpha   90.00
_cell.angle_beta   90.00
_cell.angle_gamma   90.00
#
_symmetry.space_group_name_H-M   'P 1'
#
loop_
_entity.id
_entity.type
_entity.pdbx_description
1 polymer ?
#
loop_
_entity_poly.entity_id
_entity_poly.type
_entity_poly.pdbx_seq_one_letter_code
_entity_poly.pdbx_strand_id
1 'polypeptide(L)'
;AEGCRGITCGVYLPTKLSRDKNKIKMNSKLVILCICVQMCVLASGRPQQLQRQGPIFWNPFLPERPGAGSTTTTPAPPASSTTVPSPRYLACLQACPSTMEYNPVCGSDNQNYHNQFRLECAARCGQAVSLVRMGTCNPL
;
A
#
# COMPACT_ATOMS: atom_id res chain seq x y z
N ALA A 1 -38.88 10.83 23.95
CA ALA A 1 -40.27 11.29 23.85
C ALA A 1 -40.26 12.78 23.59
N GLU A 2 -41.13 13.20 22.68
CA GLU A 2 -41.45 14.56 22.21
C GLU A 2 -41.65 15.54 23.39
N GLY A 3 -41.52 16.86 23.32
CA GLY A 3 -41.32 17.83 22.25
C GLY A 3 -41.69 19.19 22.83
N CYS A 4 -40.97 20.26 22.50
CA CYS A 4 -41.40 21.64 22.75
C CYS A 4 -41.16 22.47 21.48
N ARG A 5 -42.26 22.83 20.80
CA ARG A 5 -42.33 23.90 19.81
C ARG A 5 -42.44 25.23 20.57
N GLY A 6 -41.55 26.18 20.30
CA GLY A 6 -41.76 27.59 20.67
C GLY A 6 -40.59 28.25 21.38
N ILE A 7 -39.69 28.81 20.57
CA ILE A 7 -38.82 29.99 20.78
C ILE A 7 -37.96 29.97 22.07
N THR A 8 -36.68 29.61 21.88
CA THR A 8 -35.56 29.60 22.85
C THR A 8 -35.26 28.29 23.59
N CYS A 9 -34.82 27.29 22.82
CA CYS A 9 -33.76 26.39 23.28
C CYS A 9 -32.60 26.51 22.30
N GLY A 10 -31.92 27.66 22.36
CA GLY A 10 -30.68 27.88 21.64
C GLY A 10 -29.58 27.05 22.28
N VAL A 11 -29.32 25.86 21.72
CA VAL A 11 -28.05 25.17 21.95
C VAL A 11 -26.98 26.07 21.33
N TYR A 12 -26.23 26.77 22.18
CA TYR A 12 -25.09 27.57 21.74
C TYR A 12 -23.97 26.62 21.32
N LEU A 13 -24.06 26.13 20.08
CA LEU A 13 -22.99 25.38 19.44
C LEU A 13 -22.10 26.40 18.71
N PRO A 14 -20.84 26.62 19.13
CA PRO A 14 -19.92 27.39 18.31
C PRO A 14 -19.46 26.50 17.15
N THR A 15 -20.22 26.43 16.06
CA THR A 15 -19.67 25.97 14.79
C THR A 15 -18.75 27.05 14.25
N LYS A 16 -17.50 27.06 14.73
CA LYS A 16 -16.38 27.70 14.03
C LYS A 16 -16.32 27.07 12.64
N LEU A 17 -16.86 27.79 11.65
CA LEU A 17 -16.62 27.52 10.25
C LEU A 17 -15.13 27.73 10.01
N SER A 18 -14.35 26.65 10.08
CA SER A 18 -12.92 26.65 9.73
C SER A 18 -12.84 26.99 8.25
N ARG A 19 -12.51 28.24 7.94
CA ARG A 19 -12.15 28.65 6.59
C ARG A 19 -10.77 28.06 6.30
N ASP A 20 -10.76 26.86 5.74
CA ASP A 20 -9.56 26.24 5.16
C ASP A 20 -8.96 27.19 4.12
N LYS A 21 -8.00 28.00 4.55
CA LYS A 21 -7.08 28.68 3.64
C LYS A 21 -6.04 27.64 3.23
N ASN A 22 -6.44 26.63 2.47
CA ASN A 22 -5.50 25.78 1.74
C ASN A 22 -4.91 26.61 0.58
N LYS A 23 -4.04 27.55 0.94
CA LYS A 23 -3.22 28.30 -0.01
C LYS A 23 -2.02 27.41 -0.29
N ILE A 24 -2.19 26.47 -1.22
CA ILE A 24 -1.08 25.70 -1.78
C ILE A 24 -0.12 26.72 -2.41
N LYS A 25 0.91 27.14 -1.66
CA LYS A 25 2.01 27.92 -2.19
C LYS A 25 2.86 26.94 -3.00
N MET A 26 2.44 26.70 -4.24
CA MET A 26 3.12 25.77 -5.12
C MET A 26 4.49 26.35 -5.44
N ASN A 27 5.54 25.67 -4.93
CA ASN A 27 6.91 26.06 -5.19
C ASN A 27 7.13 26.00 -6.70
N SER A 28 7.55 27.09 -7.35
CA SER A 28 7.69 27.16 -8.81
C SER A 28 8.60 26.04 -9.35
N LYS A 29 9.61 25.64 -8.57
CA LYS A 29 10.47 24.49 -8.85
C LYS A 29 9.71 23.15 -8.90
N LEU A 30 8.71 22.96 -8.03
CA LEU A 30 7.88 21.76 -7.98
C LEU A 30 6.89 21.71 -9.15
N VAL A 31 6.33 22.85 -9.56
CA VAL A 31 5.44 22.94 -10.73
C VAL A 31 6.21 22.60 -12.01
N ILE A 32 7.41 23.18 -12.18
CA ILE A 32 8.26 22.91 -13.33
C ILE A 32 8.63 21.42 -13.37
N LEU A 33 9.05 20.83 -12.24
CA LEU A 33 9.40 19.41 -12.17
C LEU A 33 8.23 18.50 -12.59
N CYS A 34 7.02 18.77 -12.11
CA CYS A 34 5.83 18.00 -12.48
C CYS A 34 5.52 18.10 -13.99
N ILE A 35 5.62 19.30 -14.58
CA ILE A 35 5.41 19.50 -16.02
C ILE A 35 6.47 18.74 -16.83
N CYS A 36 7.74 18.80 -16.42
CA CYS A 36 8.82 18.05 -17.09
C CYS A 36 8.56 16.54 -17.08
N VAL A 37 8.17 15.98 -15.93
CA VAL A 37 7.88 14.54 -15.78
C VAL A 37 6.68 14.14 -16.65
N GLN A 38 5.61 14.93 -16.66
CA GLN A 38 4.43 14.67 -17.50
C GLN A 38 4.76 14.68 -18.99
N MET A 39 5.60 15.62 -19.45
CA MET A 39 6.03 15.68 -20.85
C MET A 39 6.94 14.50 -21.24
N CYS A 40 7.81 14.02 -20.33
CA CYS A 40 8.61 12.81 -20.59
C CYS A 40 7.77 11.55 -20.74
N VAL A 41 6.67 11.42 -20.00
CA VAL A 41 5.76 10.27 -20.09
C VAL A 41 5.05 10.24 -21.46
N LEU A 42 4.64 11.40 -21.97
CA LEU A 42 4.01 11.51 -23.30
C LEU A 42 4.97 11.24 -24.45
N ALA A 43 6.26 11.58 -24.31
CA ALA A 43 7.29 11.27 -25.30
C ALA A 43 7.72 9.79 -25.32
N SER A 44 7.39 9.02 -24.28
CA SER A 44 7.80 7.62 -24.11
C SER A 44 6.73 6.60 -24.54
N GLY A 45 5.74 7.02 -25.34
CA GLY A 45 4.70 6.13 -25.86
C GLY A 45 5.29 4.95 -26.64
N ARG A 46 5.44 3.80 -25.97
CA ARG A 46 5.80 2.53 -26.61
C ARG A 46 4.70 2.13 -27.59
N PRO A 47 4.99 1.86 -28.87
CA PRO A 47 4.00 1.26 -29.76
C PRO A 47 3.65 -0.14 -29.23
N GLN A 48 2.36 -0.35 -28.91
CA GLN A 48 1.81 -1.67 -28.60
C GLN A 48 1.98 -2.57 -29.84
N GLN A 49 2.93 -3.50 -29.77
CA GLN A 49 2.99 -4.63 -30.69
C GLN A 49 1.71 -5.46 -30.47
N LEU A 50 0.84 -5.42 -31.47
CA LEU A 50 -0.34 -6.26 -31.59
C LEU A 50 0.11 -7.73 -31.66
N GLN A 51 0.17 -8.41 -30.51
CA GLN A 51 0.44 -9.85 -30.46
C GLN A 51 -0.75 -10.57 -31.10
N ARG A 52 -0.57 -10.93 -32.38
CA ARG A 52 -1.49 -11.76 -33.15
C ARG A 52 -1.69 -13.10 -32.40
N GLN A 53 -2.88 -13.33 -31.88
CA GLN A 53 -3.29 -14.66 -31.42
C GLN A 53 -3.37 -15.60 -32.62
N GLY A 54 -2.45 -16.57 -32.67
CA GLY A 54 -2.54 -17.71 -33.58
C GLY A 54 -3.69 -18.64 -33.18
N PRO A 55 -4.23 -19.44 -34.12
CA PRO A 55 -5.41 -20.25 -33.90
C PRO A 55 -5.16 -21.40 -32.90
N ILE A 56 -6.16 -21.62 -32.05
CA ILE A 56 -6.28 -22.73 -31.11
C ILE A 56 -6.28 -24.05 -31.90
N PHE A 57 -5.15 -24.76 -31.92
CA PHE A 57 -5.10 -26.11 -32.43
C PHE A 57 -5.33 -27.08 -31.27
N TRP A 58 -6.48 -27.77 -31.27
CA TRP A 58 -6.82 -28.81 -30.30
C TRP A 58 -5.82 -29.96 -30.40
N ASN A 59 -5.03 -30.18 -29.34
CA ASN A 59 -4.08 -31.29 -29.31
C ASN A 59 -4.75 -32.53 -28.68
N PRO A 60 -4.83 -33.68 -29.39
CA PRO A 60 -5.64 -34.83 -29.00
C PRO A 60 -4.96 -35.76 -27.97
N PHE A 61 -4.06 -35.23 -27.12
CA PHE A 61 -3.21 -36.04 -26.22
C PHE A 61 -3.33 -35.63 -24.75
N LEU A 62 -4.56 -35.39 -24.27
CA LEU A 62 -4.86 -35.25 -22.84
C LEU A 62 -5.53 -36.54 -22.34
N PRO A 63 -5.02 -37.20 -21.27
CA PRO A 63 -5.73 -38.30 -20.64
C PRO A 63 -6.95 -37.78 -19.86
N GLU A 64 -8.01 -38.60 -19.85
CA GLU A 64 -9.34 -38.30 -19.34
C GLU A 64 -9.37 -37.82 -17.88
N ARG A 65 -10.28 -36.87 -17.64
CA ARG A 65 -10.64 -36.31 -16.34
C ARG A 65 -11.68 -37.23 -15.68
N PRO A 66 -11.41 -37.88 -14.53
CA PRO A 66 -12.47 -38.47 -13.74
C PRO A 66 -13.23 -37.38 -12.96
N GLY A 67 -14.51 -37.65 -12.79
CA GLY A 67 -15.53 -36.69 -12.41
C GLY A 67 -15.50 -36.16 -10.99
N ALA A 68 -16.50 -35.33 -10.75
CA ALA A 68 -16.76 -34.52 -9.58
C ALA A 68 -16.85 -35.30 -8.26
N GLY A 69 -16.52 -34.60 -7.17
CA GLY A 69 -16.97 -34.94 -5.82
C GLY A 69 -15.87 -35.22 -4.81
N SER A 70 -15.09 -34.21 -4.43
CA SER A 70 -14.55 -34.11 -3.07
C SER A 70 -14.14 -32.68 -2.78
N THR A 71 -14.93 -31.99 -1.95
CA THR A 71 -14.52 -30.77 -1.26
C THR A 71 -13.39 -31.13 -0.30
N THR A 72 -12.16 -31.08 -0.81
CA THR A 72 -10.98 -31.05 0.04
C THR A 72 -10.54 -29.61 0.15
N THR A 73 -10.87 -28.98 1.28
CA THR A 73 -10.41 -27.64 1.65
C THR A 73 -8.89 -27.69 1.76
N THR A 74 -8.19 -27.31 0.70
CA THR A 74 -6.74 -27.11 0.73
C THR A 74 -6.46 -25.99 1.74
N PRO A 75 -5.72 -26.22 2.84
CA PRO A 75 -5.29 -25.13 3.68
C PRO A 75 -4.46 -24.17 2.83
N ALA A 76 -4.80 -22.88 2.92
CA ALA A 76 -4.11 -21.82 2.22
C ALA A 76 -2.59 -21.98 2.43
N PRO A 77 -1.76 -21.75 1.39
CA PRO A 77 -0.32 -21.74 1.55
C PRO A 77 0.06 -20.79 2.70
N PRO A 78 1.03 -21.15 3.57
CA PRO A 78 1.49 -20.23 4.59
C PRO A 78 1.95 -18.95 3.90
N ALA A 79 1.26 -17.86 4.19
CA ALA A 79 1.56 -16.54 3.68
C ALA A 79 2.93 -16.11 4.21
N SER A 80 4.01 -16.43 3.49
CA SER A 80 5.32 -15.87 3.74
C SER A 80 6.20 -15.99 2.50
N SER A 81 6.76 -14.84 2.14
CA SER A 81 7.99 -14.61 1.35
C SER A 81 7.93 -14.15 -0.10
N THR A 82 6.79 -13.76 -0.68
CA THR A 82 6.74 -12.74 -1.76
C THR A 82 5.31 -12.19 -1.88
N THR A 83 4.94 -11.22 -1.05
CA THR A 83 3.61 -10.60 -1.08
C THR A 83 3.77 -9.15 -1.48
N VAL A 84 3.18 -8.76 -2.60
CA VAL A 84 2.98 -7.35 -2.92
C VAL A 84 2.34 -6.67 -1.71
N PRO A 85 2.96 -5.63 -1.12
CA PRO A 85 2.44 -5.02 0.10
C PRO A 85 1.02 -4.50 -0.17
N SER A 86 0.09 -4.82 0.73
CA SER A 86 -1.29 -4.37 0.57
C SER A 86 -1.36 -2.82 0.57
N PRO A 87 -2.29 -2.20 -0.16
CA PRO A 87 -2.44 -0.74 -0.15
C PRO A 87 -2.69 -0.16 1.24
N ARG A 88 -3.37 -0.90 2.11
CA ARG A 88 -3.61 -0.53 3.52
C ARG A 88 -2.33 -0.52 4.34
N TYR A 89 -1.47 -1.51 4.14
CA TYR A 89 -0.17 -1.58 4.80
C TYR A 89 0.73 -0.40 4.38
N LEU A 90 0.79 -0.09 3.09
CA LEU A 90 1.57 1.04 2.60
C LEU A 90 1.06 2.38 3.15
N ALA A 91 -0.25 2.60 3.18
CA ALA A 91 -0.84 3.81 3.74
C ALA A 91 -0.50 3.96 5.24
N CYS A 92 -0.53 2.87 5.99
CA CYS A 92 -0.14 2.88 7.41
C CYS A 92 1.35 3.21 7.59
N LEU A 93 2.24 2.57 6.81
CA LEU A 93 3.67 2.87 6.85
C LEU A 93 3.98 4.33 6.54
N GLN A 94 3.24 4.94 5.61
CA GLN A 94 3.38 6.35 5.24
C GLN A 94 2.91 7.30 6.34
N ALA A 95 1.94 6.89 7.16
CA ALA A 95 1.42 7.69 8.27
C ALA A 95 2.31 7.64 9.53
N CYS A 96 3.26 6.71 9.60
CA CYS A 96 4.16 6.61 10.75
C CYS A 96 5.13 7.81 10.82
N PRO A 97 5.32 8.40 12.01
CA PRO A 97 6.27 9.51 12.19
C PRO A 97 7.71 8.98 12.09
N SER A 98 8.34 9.06 10.92
CA SER A 98 9.71 8.59 10.72
C SER A 98 10.73 9.67 11.06
N THR A 99 11.78 9.29 11.79
CA THR A 99 13.05 10.05 11.77
C THR A 99 13.82 9.68 10.51
N MET A 100 14.68 10.60 10.03
CA MET A 100 15.59 10.38 8.89
C MET A 100 16.86 9.63 9.30
N GLU A 101 16.97 9.22 10.57
CA GLU A 101 18.15 8.56 11.13
C GLU A 101 18.32 7.16 10.56
N TYR A 102 19.57 6.82 10.18
CA TYR A 102 19.92 5.53 9.62
C TYR A 102 20.67 4.68 10.65
N ASN A 103 19.94 3.76 11.28
CA ASN A 103 20.46 2.80 12.25
C ASN A 103 19.85 1.43 11.92
N PRO A 104 20.37 0.72 10.91
CA PRO A 104 19.68 -0.41 10.31
C PRO A 104 19.47 -1.53 11.34
N VAL A 105 18.35 -2.23 11.20
CA VAL A 105 18.02 -3.40 12.03
C VAL A 105 17.50 -4.54 11.17
N CYS A 106 17.72 -5.77 11.64
CA CYS A 106 17.22 -6.98 11.01
C CYS A 106 15.90 -7.41 11.66
N GLY A 107 14.87 -7.58 10.84
CA GLY A 107 13.57 -8.13 11.26
C GLY A 107 13.51 -9.66 11.19
N SER A 108 12.53 -10.25 11.87
CA SER A 108 12.24 -11.69 11.86
C SER A 108 11.74 -12.22 10.51
N ASP A 109 11.39 -11.32 9.61
CA ASP A 109 11.06 -11.59 8.21
C ASP A 109 12.28 -11.52 7.29
N ASN A 110 13.50 -11.48 7.87
CA ASN A 110 14.78 -11.34 7.17
C ASN A 110 14.86 -10.07 6.29
N GLN A 111 14.08 -9.03 6.59
CA GLN A 111 14.18 -7.74 5.94
C GLN A 111 14.99 -6.73 6.76
N ASN A 112 15.70 -5.88 6.03
CA ASN A 112 16.43 -4.75 6.60
C ASN A 112 15.47 -3.56 6.78
N TYR A 113 15.38 -3.05 8.00
CA TYR A 113 14.65 -1.82 8.29
C TYR A 113 15.63 -0.68 8.53
N HIS A 114 15.32 0.50 7.99
CA HIS A 114 16.19 1.70 8.05
C HIS A 114 16.54 2.12 9.49
N ASN A 115 15.62 1.89 10.41
CA ASN A 115 15.79 2.09 11.83
C ASN A 115 14.81 1.22 12.63
N GLN A 116 15.06 1.08 13.93
CA GLN A 116 14.18 0.36 14.85
C GLN A 116 12.73 0.91 14.81
N PHE A 117 12.57 2.22 14.66
CA PHE A 117 11.25 2.84 14.58
C PHE A 117 10.45 2.37 13.35
N ARG A 118 11.13 2.19 12.21
CA ARG A 118 10.53 1.67 10.97
C ARG A 118 10.08 0.23 11.13
N LEU A 119 10.86 -0.61 11.82
CA LEU A 119 10.48 -1.98 12.16
C LEU A 119 9.25 -2.01 13.06
N GLU A 120 9.23 -1.18 14.10
CA GLU A 120 8.10 -1.09 15.02
C GLU A 120 6.83 -0.59 14.32
N CYS A 121 6.96 0.41 13.44
CA CYS A 121 5.88 0.88 12.60
C CYS A 121 5.32 -0.24 11.72
N ALA A 122 6.18 -1.03 11.06
CA ALA A 122 5.73 -2.17 10.27
C ALA A 122 4.93 -3.16 11.11
N ALA A 123 5.38 -3.46 12.34
CA ALA A 123 4.66 -4.32 13.28
C ALA A 123 3.27 -3.76 13.64
N ARG A 124 3.19 -2.46 13.97
CA ARG A 124 1.93 -1.75 14.26
C ARG A 124 0.98 -1.72 13.06
N CYS A 125 1.52 -1.71 11.84
CA CYS A 125 0.76 -1.76 10.59
C CYS A 125 0.27 -3.16 10.21
N GLY A 126 0.49 -4.17 11.06
CA GLY A 126 0.00 -5.53 10.88
C GLY A 126 1.00 -6.49 10.23
N GLN A 127 2.26 -6.09 10.06
CA GLN A 127 3.31 -7.05 9.71
C GLN A 127 3.69 -7.87 10.94
N ALA A 128 3.71 -9.20 10.84
CA ALA A 128 4.23 -10.05 11.92
C ALA A 128 5.77 -10.03 11.91
N VAL A 129 6.37 -8.95 12.40
CA VAL A 129 7.83 -8.76 12.45
C VAL A 129 8.30 -8.38 13.85
N SER A 130 9.42 -8.96 14.28
CA SER A 130 10.14 -8.62 15.51
C SER A 130 11.61 -8.32 15.21
N LEU A 131 12.28 -7.62 16.13
CA LEU A 131 13.71 -7.35 16.02
C LEU A 131 14.50 -8.64 16.25
N VAL A 132 15.35 -9.01 15.29
CA VAL A 132 16.28 -10.14 15.41
C VAL A 132 17.66 -9.68 15.87
N ARG A 133 18.19 -8.62 15.23
CA ARG A 133 19.53 -8.10 15.51
C ARG A 133 19.63 -6.63 15.14
N MET A 134 20.52 -5.92 15.83
CA MET A 134 21.02 -4.62 15.37
C MET A 134 21.93 -4.79 14.15
N GLY A 135 21.86 -3.86 13.20
CA GLY A 135 22.52 -3.96 11.90
C GLY A 135 21.66 -4.65 10.85
N THR A 136 22.19 -4.80 9.64
CA THR A 136 21.52 -5.49 8.53
C THR A 136 21.42 -6.99 8.77
N CYS A 137 20.46 -7.66 8.11
CA CYS A 137 20.30 -9.11 8.16
C CYS A 137 21.46 -9.87 7.53
N ASN A 138 22.16 -9.27 6.57
CA ASN A 138 23.41 -9.80 6.07
C ASN A 138 24.57 -9.17 6.84
N PRO A 139 25.34 -9.96 7.63
CA PRO A 139 26.59 -9.49 8.19
C PRO A 139 27.60 -9.28 7.05
N LEU A 140 28.36 -8.19 7.15
CA LEU A 140 29.52 -7.93 6.29
C LEU A 140 30.70 -8.84 6.65
#